data_AF-A0A559M322-F1
#
_entry.id   AF-A0A559M322-F1
#
_cell.length_a   1.000
_cell.length_b   1.000
_cell.length_c   1.000
_cell.angle_alpha   90.00
_cell.angle_beta   90.00
_cell.angle_gamma   90.00
#
_symmetry.space_group_name_H-M   'P 1'
#
loop_
_entity.id
_entity.type
_entity.pdbx_description
1 polymer ?
#
loop_
_entity_poly.entity_id
_entity_poly.type
_entity_poly.pdbx_seq_one_letter_code
_entity_poly.pdbx_strand_id
1 'polypeptide(L)'
;MPPTILTPSFTPSPAPEPPHLASLLSTLNLEPNIEGGYFSETDRAPDTVPSPFPASTSSTTSFAPQRPGFNPSIRNSSTTIYYLLTPTSPQGGFHRNRGRTVHTLHSGRGRYVLIHANEPGAEKRIESFVVGKDLEKGEKLQWIVEGGKFKASYLLPDEEGGVESKGGLLISETVVPGFEYCDHDFLPEGLHELVGREKAEELSWLLSPLGKKA
;
A
#
# COMPACT_ATOMS: atom_id res chain seq x y z
N MET A 1 -12.76 8.78 -22.28
CA MET A 1 -13.71 8.46 -21.19
C MET A 1 -13.63 9.58 -20.17
N PRO A 2 -14.74 10.02 -19.57
CA PRO A 2 -14.66 10.95 -18.44
C PRO A 2 -13.81 10.31 -17.32
N PRO A 3 -13.07 11.11 -16.53
CA PRO A 3 -12.30 10.58 -15.41
C PRO A 3 -13.24 9.88 -14.43
N THR A 4 -12.90 8.64 -14.05
CA THR A 4 -13.63 7.89 -13.03
C THR A 4 -13.38 8.57 -11.68
N ILE A 5 -14.42 9.17 -11.11
CA ILE A 5 -14.37 9.74 -9.76
C ILE A 5 -14.05 8.61 -8.76
N LEU A 6 -13.01 8.78 -7.97
CA LEU A 6 -12.54 7.80 -6.99
C LEU A 6 -13.24 8.02 -5.65
N THR A 7 -14.08 7.07 -5.27
CA THR A 7 -14.82 7.09 -4.01
C THR A 7 -14.57 5.83 -3.17
N PRO A 8 -14.64 5.94 -1.84
CA PRO A 8 -14.54 4.79 -0.96
C PRO A 8 -15.78 3.87 -1.15
N SER A 9 -15.55 2.57 -1.27
CA SER A 9 -16.63 1.56 -1.30
C SER A 9 -17.01 1.05 0.09
N PHE A 10 -16.10 1.16 1.04
CA PHE A 10 -16.29 0.77 2.44
C PHE A 10 -15.79 1.89 3.35
N THR A 11 -16.39 1.99 4.53
CA THR A 11 -15.96 2.92 5.57
C THR A 11 -15.33 2.14 6.72
N PRO A 12 -14.18 2.59 7.26
CA PRO A 12 -13.57 1.95 8.42
C PRO A 12 -14.56 1.80 9.58
N SER A 13 -14.49 0.68 10.30
CA SER A 13 -15.39 0.36 11.40
C SER A 13 -14.60 -0.10 12.62
N PRO A 14 -14.96 0.31 13.85
CA PRO A 14 -14.34 -0.21 15.07
C PRO A 14 -14.88 -1.60 15.44
N ALA A 15 -15.86 -2.13 14.70
CA ALA A 15 -16.40 -3.47 14.94
C ALA A 15 -15.32 -4.54 14.73
N PRO A 16 -15.38 -5.66 15.49
CA PRO A 16 -14.49 -6.79 15.24
C PRO A 16 -14.75 -7.38 13.85
N GLU A 17 -13.70 -7.96 13.26
CA GLU A 17 -13.83 -8.72 12.03
C GLU A 17 -14.79 -9.92 12.19
N PRO A 18 -15.52 -10.31 11.14
CA PRO A 18 -16.32 -11.52 11.17
C PRO A 18 -15.43 -12.77 11.40
N PRO A 19 -15.98 -13.85 11.96
CA PRO A 19 -15.19 -14.99 12.44
C PRO A 19 -14.21 -15.59 11.42
N HIS A 20 -14.58 -15.64 10.13
CA HIS A 20 -13.70 -16.18 9.10
C HIS A 20 -12.50 -15.27 8.79
N LEU A 21 -12.68 -13.94 8.81
CA LEU A 21 -11.58 -12.99 8.68
C LEU A 21 -10.70 -12.99 9.93
N ALA A 22 -11.29 -13.07 11.13
CA ALA A 22 -10.53 -13.24 12.37
C ALA A 22 -9.67 -14.52 12.35
N SER A 23 -10.22 -15.63 11.85
CA SER A 23 -9.48 -16.88 11.65
C SER A 23 -8.36 -16.72 10.63
N LEU A 24 -8.58 -16.00 9.53
CA LEU A 24 -7.57 -15.73 8.51
C LEU A 24 -6.42 -14.89 9.07
N LEU A 25 -6.74 -13.81 9.80
CA LEU A 25 -5.77 -12.96 10.48
C LEU A 25 -4.87 -13.79 11.42
N SER A 26 -5.48 -14.65 12.24
CA SER A 26 -4.75 -15.53 13.14
C SER A 26 -3.90 -16.57 12.40
N THR A 27 -4.41 -17.14 11.30
CA THR A 27 -3.70 -18.20 10.56
C THR A 27 -2.47 -17.67 9.84
N LEU A 28 -2.55 -16.45 9.33
CA LEU A 28 -1.47 -15.80 8.60
C LEU A 28 -0.60 -14.89 9.47
N ASN A 29 -0.82 -14.87 10.80
CA ASN A 29 -0.14 -14.01 11.76
C ASN A 29 -0.16 -12.53 11.34
N LEU A 30 -1.31 -12.05 10.87
CA LEU A 30 -1.48 -10.69 10.39
C LEU A 30 -1.74 -9.72 11.55
N GLU A 31 -1.01 -8.61 11.55
CA GLU A 31 -1.15 -7.51 12.51
C GLU A 31 -1.55 -6.20 11.80
N PRO A 32 -2.16 -5.22 12.48
CA PRO A 32 -2.49 -3.94 11.87
C PRO A 32 -1.26 -3.25 11.26
N ASN A 33 -1.37 -2.82 10.00
CA ASN A 33 -0.29 -2.10 9.33
C ASN A 33 -0.39 -0.58 9.62
N ILE A 34 0.75 0.10 9.68
CA ILE A 34 0.84 1.56 9.89
C ILE A 34 0.18 2.35 8.75
N GLU A 35 0.08 1.76 7.56
CA GLU A 35 -0.60 2.34 6.40
C GLU A 35 -2.12 2.12 6.42
N GLY A 36 -2.62 1.25 7.31
CA GLY A 36 -3.98 0.69 7.27
C GLY A 36 -4.01 -0.71 6.63
N GLY A 37 -5.08 -1.46 6.86
CA GLY A 37 -5.11 -2.91 6.61
C GLY A 37 -4.32 -3.71 7.64
N TYR A 38 -3.98 -4.95 7.27
CA TYR A 38 -3.20 -5.88 8.08
C TYR A 38 -2.04 -6.46 7.28
N PHE A 39 -0.92 -6.78 7.91
CA PHE A 39 0.24 -7.35 7.24
C PHE A 39 1.01 -8.34 8.11
N SER A 40 1.91 -9.12 7.50
CA SER A 40 2.90 -9.95 8.20
C SER A 40 4.10 -10.19 7.28
N GLU A 41 5.33 -9.99 7.77
CA GLU A 41 6.55 -10.35 7.03
C GLU A 41 6.76 -11.86 7.08
N THR A 42 6.74 -12.50 5.91
CA THR A 42 6.81 -13.97 5.76
C THR A 42 8.20 -14.45 5.34
N ASP A 43 8.97 -13.59 4.68
CA ASP A 43 10.34 -13.89 4.27
C ASP A 43 11.21 -12.62 4.27
N ARG A 44 12.46 -12.81 4.68
CA ARG A 44 13.54 -11.84 4.53
C ARG A 44 14.77 -12.60 4.10
N ALA A 45 15.23 -12.33 2.88
CA ALA A 45 16.34 -13.05 2.29
C ALA A 45 17.58 -12.99 3.20
N PRO A 46 18.27 -14.12 3.47
CA PRO A 46 19.37 -14.16 4.42
C PRO A 46 20.63 -13.44 3.89
N ASP A 47 20.77 -13.34 2.56
CA ASP A 47 21.84 -12.60 1.91
C ASP A 47 21.55 -11.10 1.90
N THR A 48 22.64 -10.33 1.83
CA THR A 48 22.58 -8.87 1.86
C THR A 48 23.32 -8.26 0.69
N VAL A 49 22.85 -7.08 0.28
CA VAL A 49 23.43 -6.24 -0.77
C VAL A 49 23.70 -4.84 -0.21
N PRO A 50 24.66 -4.09 -0.77
CA PRO A 50 24.79 -2.66 -0.48
C PRO A 50 23.48 -1.93 -0.77
N SER A 51 23.08 -1.02 0.13
CA SER A 51 21.91 -0.17 -0.10
C SER A 51 22.17 0.74 -1.30
N PRO A 52 21.32 0.71 -2.35
CA PRO A 52 21.42 1.64 -3.46
C PRO A 52 20.81 3.02 -3.13
N PHE A 53 20.22 3.18 -1.94
CA PHE A 53 19.48 4.36 -1.54
C PHE A 53 20.33 5.33 -0.72
N PRO A 54 20.10 6.65 -0.85
CA PRO A 54 20.81 7.63 -0.04
C PRO A 54 20.49 7.44 1.44
N ALA A 55 21.49 7.65 2.29
CA ALA A 55 21.29 7.71 3.73
C ALA A 55 20.51 8.99 4.08
N SER A 56 19.18 8.93 4.05
CA SER A 56 18.33 10.02 4.53
C SER A 56 17.24 9.49 5.44
N THR A 57 16.89 10.30 6.44
CA THR A 57 15.73 10.11 7.30
C THR A 57 14.44 10.25 6.48
N SER A 58 13.40 9.55 6.92
CA SER A 58 12.06 9.54 6.36
C SER A 58 11.02 9.72 7.47
N SER A 59 9.76 9.99 7.12
CA SER A 59 8.68 10.15 8.09
C SER A 59 8.40 8.89 8.92
N THR A 60 8.89 7.72 8.48
CA THR A 60 8.74 6.46 9.22
C THR A 60 10.02 5.92 9.82
N THR A 61 11.12 6.68 9.77
CA THR A 61 12.39 6.23 10.37
C THR A 61 12.27 5.96 11.88
N SER A 62 11.38 6.66 12.60
CA SER A 62 11.10 6.43 14.02
C SER A 62 10.24 5.18 14.30
N PHE A 63 9.46 4.72 13.32
CA PHE A 63 8.69 3.47 13.41
C PHE A 63 9.55 2.25 13.10
N ALA A 64 10.77 2.44 12.59
CA ALA A 64 11.72 1.36 12.46
C ALA A 64 11.95 0.74 13.84
N PRO A 65 11.62 -0.55 14.06
CA PRO A 65 12.35 -1.25 15.10
C PRO A 65 13.82 -1.13 14.74
N GLN A 66 14.66 -0.62 15.65
CA GLN A 66 16.10 -0.82 15.53
C GLN A 66 16.34 -2.30 15.78
N ARG A 67 16.04 -3.14 14.77
CA ARG A 67 16.30 -4.57 14.83
C ARG A 67 17.79 -4.74 15.16
N PRO A 68 18.16 -5.67 16.04
CA PRO A 68 19.56 -6.00 16.24
C PRO A 68 20.24 -6.28 14.89
N GLY A 69 21.34 -5.58 14.61
CA GLY A 69 22.04 -5.67 13.33
C GLY A 69 21.47 -4.83 12.18
N PHE A 70 20.51 -3.92 12.43
CA PHE A 70 20.15 -2.90 11.44
C PHE A 70 21.38 -2.08 11.05
N ASN A 71 21.59 -1.94 9.74
CA ASN A 71 22.61 -1.06 9.19
C ASN A 71 22.05 -0.39 7.92
N PRO A 72 21.93 0.95 7.89
CA PRO A 72 21.32 1.66 6.77
C PRO A 72 22.11 1.57 5.46
N SER A 73 23.38 1.11 5.49
CA SER A 73 24.19 0.92 4.29
C SER A 73 23.99 -0.43 3.58
N ILE A 74 23.19 -1.34 4.15
CA ILE A 74 22.90 -2.66 3.56
C ILE A 74 21.40 -2.93 3.55
N ARG A 75 20.97 -3.82 2.66
CA ARG A 75 19.61 -4.38 2.61
C ARG A 75 19.69 -5.89 2.46
N ASN A 76 18.69 -6.61 2.97
CA ASN A 76 18.46 -7.97 2.51
C ASN A 76 18.11 -7.93 1.01
N SER A 77 18.41 -8.98 0.26
CA SER A 77 18.13 -8.99 -1.18
C SER A 77 16.64 -8.82 -1.51
N SER A 78 15.76 -9.32 -0.63
CA SER A 78 14.31 -9.07 -0.68
C SER A 78 13.66 -9.23 0.69
N THR A 79 12.45 -8.70 0.80
CA THR A 79 11.48 -9.01 1.86
C THR A 79 10.15 -9.32 1.22
N THR A 80 9.38 -10.24 1.78
CA THR A 80 8.04 -10.56 1.34
C THR A 80 7.07 -10.48 2.51
N ILE A 81 5.90 -9.91 2.26
CA ILE A 81 4.81 -9.82 3.23
C ILE A 81 3.52 -10.45 2.66
N TYR A 82 2.61 -10.83 3.56
CA TYR A 82 1.18 -10.78 3.26
C TYR A 82 0.64 -9.39 3.57
N TYR A 83 -0.34 -8.94 2.79
CA TYR A 83 -1.11 -7.72 3.06
C TYR A 83 -2.60 -7.96 2.78
N LEU A 84 -3.46 -7.51 3.70
CA LEU A 84 -4.90 -7.73 3.69
C LEU A 84 -5.67 -6.43 3.95
N LEU A 85 -6.58 -6.08 3.06
CA LEU A 85 -7.65 -5.10 3.31
C LEU A 85 -8.96 -5.83 3.62
N THR A 86 -9.71 -5.32 4.59
CA THR A 86 -10.99 -5.89 5.03
C THR A 86 -12.07 -4.82 5.09
N PRO A 87 -13.36 -5.17 5.20
CA PRO A 87 -14.40 -4.16 5.37
C PRO A 87 -14.20 -3.24 6.59
N THR A 88 -13.57 -3.72 7.69
CA THR A 88 -13.32 -2.88 8.87
C THR A 88 -12.08 -2.00 8.73
N SER A 89 -11.07 -2.47 7.97
CA SER A 89 -9.84 -1.75 7.65
C SER A 89 -9.61 -1.73 6.12
N PRO A 90 -10.43 -0.96 5.38
CA PRO A 90 -10.57 -1.11 3.92
C PRO A 90 -9.55 -0.32 3.10
N GLN A 91 -8.59 0.35 3.73
CA GLN A 91 -7.72 1.30 3.06
C GLN A 91 -6.27 1.14 3.52
N GLY A 92 -5.36 1.15 2.55
CA GLY A 92 -3.94 1.46 2.72
C GLY A 92 -3.67 2.87 2.21
N GLY A 93 -3.32 3.79 3.10
CA GLY A 93 -3.15 5.20 2.79
C GLY A 93 -1.90 5.48 1.95
N PHE A 94 -1.85 6.68 1.33
CA PHE A 94 -0.73 7.07 0.47
C PHE A 94 0.61 7.00 1.20
N HIS A 95 1.49 6.16 0.67
CA HIS A 95 2.86 5.98 1.10
C HIS A 95 3.77 5.62 -0.07
N ARG A 96 5.07 5.66 0.13
CA ARG A 96 6.07 5.47 -0.91
C ARG A 96 7.25 4.71 -0.36
N ASN A 97 7.77 3.82 -1.20
CA ASN A 97 9.04 3.14 -0.98
C ASN A 97 10.11 3.65 -1.96
N ARG A 98 11.38 3.63 -1.54
CA ARG A 98 12.51 3.78 -2.48
C ARG A 98 12.75 2.52 -3.30
N GLY A 99 12.56 1.35 -2.68
CA GLY A 99 12.56 0.07 -3.38
C GLY A 99 11.32 -0.10 -4.23
N ARG A 100 11.46 -0.84 -5.34
CA ARG A 100 10.31 -1.27 -6.12
C ARG A 100 9.58 -2.39 -5.39
N THR A 101 8.28 -2.46 -5.56
CA THR A 101 7.43 -3.47 -4.93
C THR A 101 6.66 -4.25 -6.00
N VAL A 102 6.85 -5.56 -6.01
CA VAL A 102 6.05 -6.51 -6.80
C VAL A 102 4.87 -6.95 -5.95
N HIS A 103 3.66 -6.82 -6.47
CA HIS A 103 2.43 -7.20 -5.78
C HIS A 103 1.78 -8.36 -6.53
N THR A 104 1.35 -9.38 -5.81
CA THR A 104 0.71 -10.58 -6.37
C THR A 104 -0.61 -10.84 -5.64
N LEU A 105 -1.70 -10.91 -6.40
CA LEU A 105 -3.04 -11.19 -5.88
C LEU A 105 -3.18 -12.65 -5.45
N HIS A 106 -3.71 -12.88 -4.25
CA HIS A 106 -4.17 -14.22 -3.81
C HIS A 106 -5.69 -14.33 -3.95
N SER A 107 -6.42 -13.36 -3.40
CA SER A 107 -7.89 -13.35 -3.40
C SER A 107 -8.47 -11.95 -3.24
N GLY A 108 -9.75 -11.82 -3.58
CA GLY A 108 -10.50 -10.59 -3.42
C GLY A 108 -10.27 -9.59 -4.52
N ARG A 109 -10.67 -8.35 -4.24
CA ARG A 109 -10.71 -7.26 -5.21
C ARG A 109 -10.46 -5.92 -4.56
N GLY A 110 -9.75 -5.04 -5.25
CA GLY A 110 -9.55 -3.67 -4.80
C GLY A 110 -9.03 -2.77 -5.89
N ARG A 111 -8.72 -1.54 -5.51
CA ARG A 111 -8.20 -0.53 -6.43
C ARG A 111 -6.93 0.08 -5.88
N TYR A 112 -5.95 0.23 -6.76
CA TYR A 112 -4.74 1.00 -6.50
C TYR A 112 -4.86 2.39 -7.12
N VAL A 113 -4.28 3.36 -6.44
CA VAL A 113 -4.12 4.74 -6.90
C VAL A 113 -2.65 5.11 -6.71
N LEU A 114 -1.99 5.50 -7.79
CA LEU A 114 -0.58 5.87 -7.81
C LEU A 114 -0.42 7.35 -8.18
N ILE A 115 0.47 8.05 -7.49
CA ILE A 115 0.95 9.37 -7.88
C ILE A 115 2.41 9.22 -8.29
N HIS A 116 2.69 9.53 -9.56
CA HIS A 116 4.02 9.43 -10.15
C HIS A 116 4.88 10.64 -9.76
N ALA A 117 5.19 10.77 -8.46
CA ALA A 117 5.80 11.96 -7.87
C ALA A 117 7.22 12.26 -8.38
N ASN A 118 7.90 11.27 -8.94
CA ASN A 118 9.22 11.38 -9.53
C ASN A 118 9.21 11.84 -11.01
N GLU A 119 8.04 11.93 -11.65
CA GLU A 119 7.94 12.43 -13.02
C GLU A 119 8.08 13.97 -13.06
N PRO A 120 8.63 14.53 -14.16
CA PRO A 120 8.69 15.98 -14.34
C PRO A 120 7.29 16.59 -14.49
N GLY A 121 7.21 17.90 -14.30
CA GLY A 121 5.94 18.65 -14.36
C GLY A 121 5.48 19.14 -13.00
N ALA A 122 4.71 20.23 -13.01
CA ALA A 122 4.15 20.84 -11.81
C ALA A 122 3.09 19.92 -11.18
N GLU A 123 2.08 19.52 -11.97
CA GLU A 123 1.13 18.49 -11.56
C GLU A 123 1.65 17.09 -11.90
N LYS A 124 1.63 16.20 -10.92
CA LYS A 124 2.03 14.81 -11.01
C LYS A 124 0.90 13.98 -11.59
N ARG A 125 1.28 13.04 -12.47
CA ARG A 125 0.34 12.11 -13.08
C ARG A 125 -0.24 11.18 -12.02
N ILE A 126 -1.55 10.97 -12.08
CA ILE A 126 -2.29 9.99 -11.31
C ILE A 126 -2.57 8.78 -12.20
N GLU A 127 -2.41 7.58 -11.67
CA GLU A 127 -2.82 6.33 -12.30
C GLU A 127 -3.72 5.56 -11.34
N SER A 128 -4.78 4.93 -11.85
CA SER A 128 -5.61 4.03 -11.05
C SER A 128 -6.01 2.81 -11.85
N PHE A 129 -6.01 1.65 -11.20
CA PHE A 129 -6.41 0.38 -11.78
C PHE A 129 -7.00 -0.56 -10.73
N VAL A 130 -7.82 -1.50 -11.19
CA VAL A 130 -8.41 -2.54 -10.35
C VAL A 130 -7.51 -3.76 -10.32
N VAL A 131 -7.42 -4.37 -9.14
CA VAL A 131 -6.77 -5.66 -8.91
C VAL A 131 -7.84 -6.66 -8.53
N GLY A 132 -7.79 -7.84 -9.14
CA GLY A 132 -8.87 -8.81 -9.09
C GLY A 132 -8.71 -9.86 -10.20
N LYS A 133 -9.68 -10.77 -10.30
CA LYS A 133 -9.60 -11.95 -11.17
C LYS A 133 -10.35 -11.79 -12.50
N ASP A 134 -11.05 -10.67 -12.71
CA ASP A 134 -11.77 -10.41 -13.96
C ASP A 134 -10.83 -9.87 -15.05
N LEU A 135 -10.02 -10.78 -15.63
CA LEU A 135 -9.02 -10.46 -16.64
C LEU A 135 -9.62 -9.87 -17.92
N GLU A 136 -10.84 -10.29 -18.27
CA GLU A 136 -11.54 -9.80 -19.47
C GLU A 136 -11.90 -8.31 -19.33
N LYS A 137 -12.06 -7.83 -18.10
CA LYS A 137 -12.25 -6.41 -17.78
C LYS A 137 -10.95 -5.65 -17.47
N GLY A 138 -9.79 -6.30 -17.62
CA GLY A 138 -8.48 -5.69 -17.43
C GLY A 138 -8.03 -5.59 -15.97
N GLU A 139 -8.62 -6.35 -15.05
CA GLU A 139 -8.12 -6.45 -13.68
C GLU A 139 -6.76 -7.12 -13.63
N LYS A 140 -5.92 -6.69 -12.68
CA LYS A 140 -4.54 -7.18 -12.57
C LYS A 140 -4.39 -8.24 -11.47
N LEU A 141 -3.77 -9.36 -11.82
CA LEU A 141 -3.30 -10.38 -10.86
C LEU A 141 -1.92 -10.04 -10.28
N GLN A 142 -1.09 -9.33 -11.05
CA GLN A 142 0.24 -8.91 -10.63
C GLN A 142 0.52 -7.52 -11.17
N TRP A 143 1.16 -6.67 -10.36
CA TRP A 143 1.59 -5.35 -10.77
C TRP A 143 2.83 -4.92 -9.99
N ILE A 144 3.56 -3.99 -10.58
CA ILE A 144 4.79 -3.47 -10.00
C ILE A 144 4.61 -1.98 -9.77
N VAL A 145 4.91 -1.53 -8.56
CA VAL A 145 5.08 -0.12 -8.25
C VAL A 145 6.57 0.13 -8.10
N GLU A 146 7.17 0.80 -9.08
CA GLU A 146 8.57 1.22 -8.96
C GLU A 146 8.73 2.25 -7.85
N GLY A 147 9.92 2.30 -7.26
CA GLY A 147 10.26 3.25 -6.20
C GLY A 147 10.05 4.70 -6.61
N GLY A 148 9.81 5.56 -5.61
CA GLY A 148 9.60 7.00 -5.83
C GLY A 148 8.15 7.41 -6.12
N LYS A 149 7.22 6.45 -6.24
CA LYS A 149 5.79 6.69 -6.44
C LYS A 149 5.02 6.59 -5.13
N PHE A 150 4.07 7.48 -4.89
CA PHE A 150 3.11 7.26 -3.82
C PHE A 150 2.06 6.26 -4.30
N LYS A 151 1.75 5.25 -3.48
CA LYS A 151 0.70 4.27 -3.70
C LYS A 151 -0.30 4.32 -2.54
N ALA A 152 -1.57 4.25 -2.87
CA ALA A 152 -2.66 3.96 -1.95
C ALA A 152 -3.51 2.84 -2.55
N SER A 153 -4.21 2.12 -1.68
CA SER A 153 -5.12 1.04 -2.09
C SER A 153 -6.37 1.06 -1.26
N TYR A 154 -7.48 0.61 -1.84
CA TYR A 154 -8.71 0.43 -1.09
C TYR A 154 -9.52 -0.77 -1.59
N LEU A 155 -10.28 -1.35 -0.66
CA LEU A 155 -11.12 -2.51 -0.88
C LEU A 155 -12.28 -2.16 -1.81
N LEU A 156 -12.57 -3.06 -2.75
CA LEU A 156 -13.77 -3.02 -3.58
C LEU A 156 -14.66 -4.22 -3.26
N PRO A 157 -15.97 -4.14 -3.56
CA PRO A 157 -16.82 -5.32 -3.54
C PRO A 157 -16.24 -6.43 -4.42
N ASP A 158 -16.47 -7.68 -4.04
CA ASP A 158 -15.92 -8.87 -4.73
C ASP A 158 -16.32 -8.91 -6.21
N GLU A 159 -17.49 -8.35 -6.54
CA GLU A 159 -18.03 -8.23 -7.89
C GLU A 159 -18.33 -6.77 -8.23
N GLU A 160 -18.20 -6.42 -9.52
CA GLU A 160 -18.55 -5.09 -10.00
C GLU A 160 -20.05 -4.80 -9.83
N GLY A 161 -20.38 -3.67 -9.19
CA GLY A 161 -21.76 -3.32 -8.84
C GLY A 161 -22.28 -4.01 -7.56
N GLY A 162 -21.48 -4.87 -6.93
CA GLY A 162 -21.79 -5.44 -5.63
C GLY A 162 -21.64 -4.45 -4.47
N VAL A 163 -21.95 -4.92 -3.26
CA VAL A 163 -21.82 -4.13 -2.01
C VAL A 163 -21.05 -4.87 -0.92
N GLU A 164 -20.65 -6.11 -1.17
CA GLU A 164 -19.98 -6.98 -0.20
C GLU A 164 -18.57 -7.34 -0.65
N SER A 165 -17.66 -7.44 0.31
CA SER A 165 -16.36 -8.12 0.16
C SER A 165 -16.24 -9.12 1.30
N LYS A 166 -16.41 -10.41 1.00
CA LYS A 166 -16.43 -11.48 2.02
C LYS A 166 -15.02 -11.79 2.51
N GLY A 167 -14.08 -11.94 1.57
CA GLY A 167 -12.71 -12.37 1.88
C GLY A 167 -11.73 -11.22 2.12
N GLY A 168 -12.12 -9.98 1.84
CA GLY A 168 -11.18 -8.86 1.76
C GLY A 168 -10.31 -8.97 0.50
N LEU A 169 -9.31 -8.09 0.39
CA LEU A 169 -8.27 -8.13 -0.65
C LEU A 169 -6.99 -8.66 -0.02
N LEU A 170 -6.59 -9.89 -0.36
CA LEU A 170 -5.35 -10.51 0.11
C LEU A 170 -4.33 -10.57 -1.02
N ILE A 171 -3.14 -10.06 -0.74
CA ILE A 171 -2.00 -10.03 -1.66
C ILE A 171 -0.71 -10.44 -0.94
N SER A 172 0.32 -10.74 -1.74
CA SER A 172 1.70 -10.65 -1.27
C SER A 172 2.39 -9.46 -1.91
N GLU A 173 3.27 -8.81 -1.14
CA GLU A 173 4.20 -7.80 -1.65
C GLU A 173 5.63 -8.26 -1.45
N THR A 174 6.46 -8.16 -2.49
CA THR A 174 7.89 -8.40 -2.42
C THR A 174 8.63 -7.11 -2.79
N VAL A 175 9.46 -6.63 -1.87
CA VAL A 175 10.27 -5.41 -2.04
C VAL A 175 11.71 -5.80 -2.37
N VAL A 176 12.29 -5.15 -3.38
CA VAL A 176 13.67 -5.40 -3.83
C VAL A 176 14.42 -4.07 -4.05
N PRO A 177 15.59 -3.87 -3.40
CA PRO A 177 16.09 -4.63 -2.24
C PRO A 177 15.10 -4.62 -1.07
N GLY A 178 15.29 -5.51 -0.10
CA GLY A 178 14.36 -5.74 1.01
C GLY A 178 13.98 -4.47 1.79
N PHE A 179 12.76 -4.44 2.29
CA PHE A 179 12.16 -3.32 2.99
C PHE A 179 12.93 -2.95 4.27
N GLU A 180 13.11 -1.64 4.44
CA GLU A 180 13.50 -0.99 5.68
C GLU A 180 12.70 0.31 5.83
N TYR A 181 12.29 0.63 7.05
CA TYR A 181 11.45 1.80 7.34
C TYR A 181 12.09 3.16 6.98
N CYS A 182 13.43 3.22 6.85
CA CYS A 182 14.13 4.42 6.40
C CYS A 182 14.02 4.66 4.88
N ASP A 183 13.49 3.71 4.13
CA ASP A 183 13.17 3.83 2.69
C ASP A 183 11.69 4.07 2.43
N HIS A 184 10.88 4.11 3.49
CA HIS A 184 9.44 4.29 3.45
C HIS A 184 9.07 5.70 3.93
N ASP A 185 8.11 6.35 3.28
CA ASP A 185 7.49 7.58 3.77
C ASP A 185 6.00 7.66 3.44
N PHE A 186 5.23 8.27 4.34
CA PHE A 186 3.86 8.68 4.05
C PHE A 186 3.84 9.96 3.22
N LEU A 187 2.80 10.12 2.39
CA LEU A 187 2.53 11.41 1.76
C LEU A 187 2.13 12.41 2.87
N PRO A 188 2.91 13.48 3.10
CA PRO A 188 2.61 14.47 4.13
C PRO A 188 1.43 15.38 3.72
N GLU A 189 1.06 16.30 4.60
CA GLU A 189 0.20 17.43 4.22
C GLU A 189 0.83 18.17 3.03
N GLY A 190 0.16 18.19 1.87
CA GLY A 190 0.76 18.69 0.63
C GLY A 190 0.29 18.02 -0.66
N LEU A 191 -0.70 17.11 -0.61
CA LEU A 191 -1.26 16.46 -1.80
C LEU A 191 -1.65 17.46 -2.92
N HIS A 192 -2.18 18.63 -2.56
CA HIS A 192 -2.55 19.68 -3.52
C HIS A 192 -1.36 20.27 -4.27
N GLU A 193 -0.15 20.22 -3.71
CA GLU A 193 1.08 20.63 -4.40
C GLU A 193 1.48 19.61 -5.46
N LEU A 194 1.14 18.33 -5.25
CA LEU A 194 1.43 17.28 -6.21
C LEU A 194 0.39 17.22 -7.33
N VAL A 195 -0.90 17.33 -7.02
CA VAL A 195 -1.96 17.03 -8.00
C VAL A 195 -2.91 18.18 -8.28
N GLY A 196 -2.69 19.36 -7.70
CA GLY A 196 -3.64 20.48 -7.76
C GLY A 196 -4.79 20.32 -6.76
N ARG A 197 -5.53 21.41 -6.50
CA ARG A 197 -6.55 21.47 -5.43
C ARG A 197 -7.73 20.51 -5.65
N GLU A 198 -8.31 20.52 -6.84
CA GLU A 198 -9.51 19.72 -7.16
C GLU A 198 -9.25 18.21 -6.97
N LYS A 199 -8.17 17.68 -7.58
CA LYS A 199 -7.77 16.28 -7.41
C LYS A 199 -7.36 15.96 -5.98
N ALA A 200 -6.76 16.90 -5.26
CA ALA A 200 -6.40 16.69 -3.87
C ALA A 200 -7.61 16.58 -2.95
N GLU A 201 -8.67 17.36 -3.20
CA GLU A 201 -9.94 17.22 -2.48
C GLU A 201 -10.54 15.82 -2.71
N GLU A 202 -10.58 15.36 -3.97
CA GLU A 202 -11.07 14.03 -4.36
C GLU A 202 -10.27 12.90 -3.69
N LEU A 203 -8.95 13.04 -3.57
CA LEU A 203 -8.04 12.00 -3.07
C LEU A 203 -7.71 12.11 -1.58
N SER A 204 -8.17 13.16 -0.90
CA SER A 204 -7.82 13.47 0.50
C SER A 204 -8.17 12.35 1.50
N TRP A 205 -9.21 11.57 1.20
CA TRP A 205 -9.61 10.43 2.02
C TRP A 205 -8.59 9.28 1.99
N LEU A 206 -7.77 9.17 0.93
CA LEU A 206 -6.69 8.19 0.79
C LEU A 206 -5.40 8.58 1.54
N LEU A 207 -5.33 9.75 2.16
CA LEU A 207 -4.18 10.12 2.99
C LEU A 207 -4.08 9.20 4.22
N SER A 208 -2.88 8.69 4.50
CA SER A 208 -2.63 7.87 5.69
C SER A 208 -3.02 8.62 6.97
N PRO A 209 -3.69 7.98 7.94
CA PRO A 209 -3.96 8.59 9.26
C PRO A 209 -2.70 9.07 9.98
N LEU A 210 -1.55 8.43 9.75
CA LEU A 210 -0.25 8.85 10.27
C LEU A 210 0.39 9.96 9.41
N GLY A 211 0.13 9.99 8.11
CA GLY A 211 0.56 11.07 7.21
C GLY A 211 -0.10 12.42 7.53
N LYS A 212 -1.30 12.41 8.12
CA LYS A 212 -2.01 13.62 8.59
C LYS A 212 -1.44 14.24 9.88
N LYS A 213 -0.46 13.60 10.52
CA LYS A 213 0.16 14.06 11.79
C LYS A 213 1.68 14.28 11.68
N ALA A 214 2.27 14.02 10.51
CA ALA A 214 3.71 14.04 10.26
C ALA A 214 4.16 15.33 9.59
#